data_AF-A0A644V097-F1
#
_entry.id   AF-A0A644V097-F1
#
_cell.length_a   1.000
_cell.length_b   1.000
_cell.length_c   1.000
_cell.angle_alpha   90.00
_cell.angle_beta   90.00
_cell.angle_gamma   90.00
#
_symmetry.space_group_name_H-M   'P 1'
#
loop_
_entity.id
_entity.type
_entity.pdbx_description
1 polymer ?
#
loop_
_entity_poly.entity_id
_entity_poly.type
_entity_poly.pdbx_seq_one_letter_code
_entity_poly.pdbx_strand_id
1 'polypeptide(L)'
;MTRTYVTDEDLPAPLLWTGGGLLVVVVAGLFWAAWKSQFAAPPGYLFDTATEAVEAGYCLAVAQEYLPTGAPVGSLQDEAAQFWIGRLRRLDVSGMGRAIAAGRGKLGADLRASRGRERAWFDFALDRCTRRAMNYGARFGSLEG
;
A
#
# COMPACT_ATOMS: atom_id res chain seq x y z
N MET A 1 33.09 -17.68 41.73
CA MET A 1 32.31 -17.58 40.47
C MET A 1 33.19 -16.91 39.43
N THR A 2 33.96 -17.69 38.68
CA THR A 2 34.86 -17.22 37.62
C THR A 2 34.06 -17.08 36.33
N ARG A 3 33.93 -15.84 35.84
CA ARG A 3 33.30 -15.53 34.55
C ARG A 3 34.33 -15.79 33.44
N THR A 4 34.12 -16.84 32.65
CA THR A 4 34.91 -17.14 31.46
C THR A 4 34.48 -16.19 30.35
N TYR A 5 35.38 -15.31 29.92
CA TYR A 5 35.21 -14.52 28.70
C TYR A 5 35.77 -15.35 27.55
N VAL A 6 34.93 -15.75 26.62
CA VAL A 6 35.38 -16.37 25.36
C VAL A 6 36.03 -15.24 24.56
N THR A 7 37.35 -15.27 24.44
CA THR A 7 38.14 -14.36 23.61
C THR A 7 38.25 -14.93 22.19
N ASP A 8 38.30 -14.07 21.16
CA ASP A 8 38.38 -14.46 19.74
C ASP A 8 39.52 -15.45 19.40
N GLU A 9 40.52 -15.58 20.27
CA GLU A 9 41.64 -16.52 20.17
C GLU A 9 41.24 -18.01 20.36
N ASP A 10 40.08 -18.32 20.95
CA ASP A 10 39.62 -19.69 21.21
C ASP A 10 38.79 -20.30 20.08
N LEU A 11 38.42 -19.51 19.06
CA LEU A 11 37.63 -19.99 17.93
C LEU A 11 38.58 -20.37 16.79
N PRO A 12 38.66 -21.65 16.39
CA PRO A 12 39.54 -22.05 15.32
C PRO A 12 39.15 -21.29 14.04
N ALA A 13 40.09 -20.58 13.43
CA ALA A 13 39.90 -19.82 12.19
C ALA A 13 38.99 -20.51 11.14
N PRO A 14 39.10 -21.82 10.84
CA PRO A 14 38.19 -22.48 9.91
C PRO A 14 36.72 -22.46 10.35
N LEU A 15 36.41 -22.42 11.64
CA LEU A 15 35.05 -22.34 12.18
C LEU A 15 34.41 -20.96 11.93
N LEU A 16 35.20 -19.88 12.03
CA LEU A 16 34.75 -18.53 11.71
C LEU A 16 34.49 -18.37 10.20
N TRP A 17 35.37 -18.92 9.36
CA TRP A 17 35.20 -18.91 7.90
C TRP A 17 34.03 -19.78 7.43
N THR A 18 33.84 -20.96 8.02
CA THR A 18 32.71 -21.85 7.69
C THR A 18 31.38 -21.34 8.22
N GLY A 19 31.34 -20.80 9.43
CA GLY A 19 30.16 -20.15 10.00
C GLY A 19 29.75 -18.91 9.21
N GLY A 20 30.71 -18.07 8.84
CA GLY A 20 30.47 -16.91 7.97
C GLY A 20 29.99 -17.31 6.58
N GLY A 21 30.61 -18.32 5.96
CA GLY A 21 30.20 -18.85 4.66
C GLY A 21 28.77 -19.41 4.67
N LEU A 22 28.42 -20.18 5.71
CA LEU A 22 27.06 -20.70 5.89
C LEU A 22 26.04 -19.56 6.03
N LEU A 23 26.35 -18.54 6.85
CA LEU A 23 25.49 -17.38 7.01
C LEU A 23 25.24 -16.67 5.67
N VAL A 24 26.29 -16.46 4.87
CA VAL A 24 26.17 -15.84 3.54
C VAL A 24 25.27 -16.66 2.63
N VAL A 25 25.40 -17.99 2.62
CA VAL A 25 24.53 -18.88 1.83
C VAL A 25 23.07 -18.80 2.29
N VAL A 26 22.83 -18.78 3.60
CA VAL A 26 21.48 -18.64 4.17
C VAL A 26 20.88 -17.28 3.80
N VAL A 27 21.63 -16.19 3.95
CA VAL A 27 21.19 -14.84 3.60
C VAL A 27 20.92 -14.73 2.10
N ALA A 28 21.80 -15.26 1.24
CA ALA A 28 21.60 -15.28 -0.20
C ALA A 28 20.37 -16.11 -0.61
N GLY A 29 20.13 -17.26 0.04
CA GLY A 29 18.94 -18.07 -0.16
C GLY A 29 17.65 -17.37 0.25
N LEU A 30 17.65 -16.71 1.42
CA LEU A 30 16.52 -15.90 1.88
C LEU A 30 16.28 -14.69 0.98
N PHE A 31 17.34 -14.00 0.53
CA PHE A 31 17.24 -12.91 -0.43
C PHE A 31 16.68 -13.38 -1.76
N TRP A 32 17.16 -14.50 -2.30
CA TRP A 32 16.67 -15.08 -3.54
C TRP A 32 15.20 -15.51 -3.42
N ALA A 33 14.83 -16.15 -2.31
CA ALA A 33 13.46 -16.53 -2.03
C ALA A 33 12.56 -15.30 -1.90
N ALA A 34 12.99 -14.27 -1.17
CA ALA A 34 12.27 -13.01 -1.04
C ALA A 34 12.12 -12.29 -2.40
N TRP A 35 13.20 -12.24 -3.19
CA TRP A 35 13.21 -11.69 -4.54
C TRP A 35 12.20 -12.39 -5.45
N LYS A 36 12.18 -13.73 -5.47
CA LYS A 36 11.20 -14.51 -6.21
C LYS A 36 9.77 -14.32 -5.68
N SER A 37 9.61 -14.13 -4.37
CA SER A 37 8.31 -13.96 -3.72
C SER A 37 7.71 -12.58 -3.93
N GLN A 38 8.52 -11.54 -4.11
CA GLN A 38 8.06 -10.18 -4.44
C GLN A 38 7.36 -10.11 -5.81
N PHE A 39 7.64 -11.06 -6.72
CA PHE A 39 6.94 -11.21 -7.99
C PHE A 39 5.75 -12.20 -7.94
N ALA A 40 5.58 -12.93 -6.83
CA ALA A 40 4.55 -13.96 -6.68
C ALA A 40 3.32 -13.48 -5.88
N ALA A 41 3.43 -12.40 -5.10
CA ALA A 41 2.26 -11.67 -4.68
C ALA A 41 1.74 -10.90 -5.92
N PRO A 42 0.52 -11.18 -6.42
CA PRO A 42 -0.12 -10.26 -7.34
C PRO A 42 -0.02 -8.87 -6.69
N PRO A 43 0.30 -7.80 -7.42
CA PRO A 43 0.20 -6.45 -6.87
C PRO A 43 -1.25 -6.29 -6.43
N GLY A 44 -1.51 -6.55 -5.15
CA GLY A 44 -2.84 -6.48 -4.58
C GLY A 44 -3.30 -5.06 -4.79
N TYR A 45 -4.35 -4.90 -5.57
CA TYR A 45 -4.98 -3.61 -5.67
C TYR A 45 -5.52 -3.24 -4.29
N LEU A 46 -5.49 -1.95 -3.96
CA LEU A 46 -5.83 -1.48 -2.62
C LEU A 46 -7.16 -2.08 -2.16
N PHE A 47 -7.22 -2.48 -0.88
CA PHE A 47 -8.37 -3.11 -0.24
C PHE A 47 -8.81 -4.45 -0.84
N ASP A 48 -7.96 -5.20 -1.54
CA ASP A 48 -8.34 -6.43 -2.26
C ASP A 48 -9.39 -6.17 -3.36
N THR A 49 -9.19 -5.09 -4.12
CA THR A 49 -10.00 -4.80 -5.31
C THR A 49 -9.60 -5.71 -6.48
N ALA A 50 -10.56 -6.05 -7.34
CA ALA A 50 -10.33 -7.02 -8.41
C ALA A 50 -9.49 -6.46 -9.57
N THR A 51 -9.53 -5.15 -9.79
CA THR A 51 -8.82 -4.47 -10.89
C THR A 51 -8.41 -3.06 -10.47
N GLU A 52 -7.44 -2.50 -11.19
CA GLU A 52 -6.98 -1.12 -11.01
C GLU A 52 -8.10 -0.08 -11.20
N ALA A 53 -9.05 -0.35 -12.10
CA ALA A 53 -10.20 0.54 -12.30
C ALA A 53 -11.15 0.51 -11.09
N VAL A 54 -11.33 -0.65 -10.45
CA VAL A 54 -12.15 -0.75 -9.22
C VAL A 54 -11.42 -0.09 -8.05
N GLU A 55 -10.09 -0.21 -7.96
CA GLU A 55 -9.25 0.53 -6.99
C GLU A 55 -9.45 2.04 -7.13
N ALA A 56 -9.29 2.57 -8.35
CA ALA A 56 -9.45 3.99 -8.61
C ALA A 56 -10.89 4.46 -8.34
N GLY A 57 -11.90 3.61 -8.61
CA GLY A 57 -13.30 3.87 -8.25
C GLY A 57 -13.53 3.91 -6.73
N TYR A 58 -12.90 3.01 -5.97
CA TYR A 58 -12.94 2.98 -4.52
C TYR A 58 -12.29 4.24 -3.93
N CYS A 59 -11.09 4.59 -4.39
CA CYS A 59 -10.39 5.78 -3.90
C CYS A 59 -11.08 7.10 -4.28
N LEU A 60 -11.72 7.15 -5.46
CA LEU A 60 -12.60 8.26 -5.82
C LEU A 60 -13.79 8.36 -4.87
N ALA A 61 -14.42 7.24 -4.54
CA ALA A 61 -15.55 7.21 -3.60
C ALA A 61 -15.13 7.68 -2.20
N VAL A 62 -13.97 7.23 -1.70
CA VAL A 62 -13.42 7.69 -0.42
C VAL A 62 -13.22 9.20 -0.42
N ALA A 63 -12.59 9.76 -1.46
CA ALA A 63 -12.34 11.20 -1.54
C ALA A 63 -13.64 12.02 -1.61
N GLN A 64 -14.69 11.50 -2.25
CA GLN A 64 -15.99 12.18 -2.38
C GLN A 64 -16.87 12.04 -1.13
N GLU A 65 -16.90 10.87 -0.50
CA GLU A 65 -17.77 10.58 0.65
C GLU A 65 -17.16 11.07 1.98
N TYR A 66 -15.85 11.36 2.01
CA TYR A 66 -15.17 11.92 3.19
C TYR A 66 -15.78 13.28 3.62
N LEU A 67 -16.13 14.13 2.66
CA LEU A 67 -16.80 15.42 2.89
C LEU A 67 -18.10 15.47 2.07
N PRO A 68 -19.24 15.03 2.64
CA PRO A 68 -20.51 14.97 1.91
C PRO A 68 -21.03 16.35 1.48
N THR A 69 -20.54 17.43 2.07
CA THR A 69 -20.83 18.82 1.66
C THR A 69 -19.97 19.30 0.48
N GLY A 70 -19.10 18.45 -0.05
CA GLY A 70 -18.08 18.81 -1.03
C GLY A 70 -16.77 19.20 -0.35
N ALA A 71 -15.67 18.70 -0.90
CA ALA A 71 -14.33 19.08 -0.48
C ALA A 71 -14.03 20.53 -0.93
N PRO A 72 -13.42 21.38 -0.08
CA PRO A 72 -12.95 22.69 -0.50
C PRO A 72 -12.01 22.57 -1.70
N VAL A 73 -12.13 23.48 -2.67
CA VAL A 73 -11.25 23.49 -3.84
C VAL A 73 -9.80 23.67 -3.38
N GLY A 74 -8.90 22.82 -3.88
CA GLY A 74 -7.49 22.80 -3.47
C GLY A 74 -7.21 22.08 -2.14
N SER A 75 -8.22 21.43 -1.54
CA SER A 75 -7.98 20.48 -0.45
C SER A 75 -7.43 19.15 -0.99
N LEU A 76 -6.81 18.37 -0.10
CA LEU A 76 -6.29 17.04 -0.42
C LEU A 76 -7.36 16.14 -1.05
N GLN A 77 -8.60 16.22 -0.56
CA GLN A 77 -9.71 15.40 -1.04
C GLN A 77 -10.14 15.80 -2.45
N ASP A 78 -10.15 17.10 -2.76
CA ASP A 78 -10.43 17.60 -4.12
C ASP A 78 -9.33 17.17 -5.11
N GLU A 79 -8.06 17.39 -4.75
CA GLU A 79 -6.91 16.97 -5.57
C GLU A 79 -6.90 15.44 -5.78
N ALA A 80 -7.20 14.66 -4.74
CA ALA A 80 -7.30 13.20 -4.83
C ALA A 80 -8.45 12.78 -5.74
N ALA A 81 -9.64 13.39 -5.62
CA ALA A 81 -10.77 13.10 -6.48
C ALA A 81 -10.44 13.39 -7.96
N GLN A 82 -9.79 14.52 -8.24
CA GLN A 82 -9.36 14.90 -9.60
C GLN A 82 -8.32 13.93 -10.17
N PHE A 83 -7.36 13.49 -9.35
CA PHE A 83 -6.37 12.50 -9.77
C PHE A 83 -7.03 11.17 -10.13
N TRP A 84 -7.90 10.63 -9.26
CA TRP A 84 -8.51 9.32 -9.46
C TRP A 84 -9.50 9.30 -10.62
N ILE A 85 -10.28 10.37 -10.82
CA ILE A 85 -11.14 10.48 -12.00
C ILE A 85 -10.32 10.61 -13.29
N GLY A 86 -9.20 11.36 -13.26
CA GLY A 86 -8.28 11.45 -14.38
C GLY A 86 -7.58 10.12 -14.69
N ARG A 87 -7.26 9.32 -13.67
CA ARG A 87 -6.72 7.96 -13.84
C ARG A 87 -7.74 7.03 -14.46
N LEU A 88 -8.98 7.02 -13.97
CA LEU A 88 -10.07 6.22 -14.54
C LEU A 88 -10.30 6.52 -16.03
N ARG A 89 -10.22 7.79 -16.43
CA ARG A 89 -10.30 8.20 -17.84
C ARG A 89 -9.14 7.66 -18.67
N ARG A 90 -7.92 7.65 -18.12
CA ARG A 90 -6.71 7.17 -18.81
C ARG A 90 -6.65 5.64 -18.96
N LEU A 91 -7.28 4.90 -18.06
CA LEU A 91 -7.34 3.44 -18.12
C LEU A 91 -8.23 2.93 -19.27
N ASP A 92 -8.96 3.82 -19.97
CA ASP A 92 -9.82 3.55 -21.13
C ASP A 92 -10.70 2.30 -20.97
N VAL A 93 -11.20 2.08 -19.76
CA VAL A 93 -12.05 0.93 -19.46
C VAL A 93 -13.42 1.15 -20.08
N SER A 94 -13.89 0.19 -20.88
CA SER A 94 -15.21 0.14 -21.55
C SER A 94 -16.42 0.08 -20.59
N GLY A 95 -16.23 0.47 -19.33
CA GLY A 95 -17.23 0.47 -18.27
C GLY A 95 -16.77 1.26 -17.04
N MET A 96 -16.22 2.46 -17.21
CA MET A 96 -15.81 3.35 -16.09
C MET A 96 -16.90 3.46 -15.01
N GLY A 97 -18.17 3.64 -15.42
CA GLY A 97 -19.30 3.68 -14.47
C GLY A 97 -19.46 2.39 -13.66
N ARG A 98 -19.22 1.22 -14.27
CA ARG A 98 -19.27 -0.08 -13.58
C ARG A 98 -18.11 -0.22 -12.59
N ALA A 99 -16.92 0.25 -12.94
CA ALA A 99 -15.76 0.23 -12.04
C ALA A 99 -15.97 1.15 -10.82
N ILE A 100 -16.51 2.36 -11.03
CA ILE A 100 -16.89 3.28 -9.95
C ILE A 100 -17.98 2.66 -9.07
N ALA A 101 -19.03 2.08 -9.66
CA ALA A 101 -20.10 1.44 -8.91
C ALA A 101 -19.58 0.25 -8.09
N ALA A 102 -18.69 -0.56 -8.64
CA ALA A 102 -18.05 -1.66 -7.91
C ALA A 102 -17.17 -1.14 -6.75
N GLY A 103 -16.40 -0.07 -6.99
CA GLY A 103 -15.59 0.59 -5.96
C GLY A 103 -16.42 1.14 -4.80
N ARG A 104 -17.51 1.87 -5.10
CA ARG A 104 -18.48 2.36 -4.10
C ARG A 104 -19.16 1.22 -3.35
N GLY A 105 -19.58 0.17 -4.06
CA GLY A 105 -20.19 -1.00 -3.44
C GLY A 105 -19.28 -1.68 -2.43
N LYS A 106 -17.98 -1.74 -2.74
CA LYS A 106 -16.97 -2.28 -1.83
C LYS A 106 -16.69 -1.35 -0.64
N LEU A 107 -16.57 -0.03 -0.86
CA LEU A 107 -16.48 0.95 0.23
C LEU A 107 -17.65 0.83 1.20
N GLY A 108 -18.87 0.71 0.67
CA GLY A 108 -20.06 0.48 1.50
C GLY A 108 -20.06 -0.86 2.24
N ALA A 109 -19.40 -1.90 1.71
CA ALA A 109 -19.22 -3.17 2.42
C ALA A 109 -18.20 -3.02 3.57
N ASP A 110 -17.09 -2.34 3.31
CA ASP A 110 -16.01 -2.11 4.28
C ASP A 110 -16.47 -1.19 5.42
N LEU A 111 -17.24 -0.15 5.11
CA LEU A 111 -17.88 0.72 6.11
C LEU A 111 -18.85 -0.06 6.99
N ARG A 112 -19.69 -0.94 6.41
CA ARG A 112 -20.57 -1.83 7.19
C ARG A 112 -19.78 -2.80 8.07
N ALA A 113 -18.65 -3.31 7.58
CA ALA A 113 -17.75 -4.16 8.37
C ALA A 113 -17.07 -3.38 9.51
N SER A 114 -16.89 -2.06 9.38
CA SER A 114 -16.25 -1.22 10.40
C SER A 114 -17.07 -1.02 11.69
N ARG A 115 -18.36 -1.42 11.71
CA ARG A 115 -19.26 -1.43 12.88
C ARG A 115 -19.23 -0.14 13.72
N GLY A 116 -19.41 1.01 13.07
CA GLY A 116 -19.46 2.31 13.74
C GLY A 116 -18.11 3.04 13.87
N ARG A 117 -17.04 2.51 13.27
CA ARG A 117 -15.73 3.19 13.14
C ARG A 117 -15.51 3.76 11.74
N GLU A 118 -16.59 4.24 11.12
CA GLU A 118 -16.62 4.70 9.73
C GLU A 118 -15.62 5.84 9.49
N ARG A 119 -15.56 6.82 10.41
CA ARG A 119 -14.60 7.94 10.30
C ARG A 119 -13.14 7.47 10.32
N ALA A 120 -12.80 6.58 11.25
CA ALA A 120 -11.44 6.02 11.32
C ALA A 120 -11.11 5.18 10.08
N TRP A 121 -12.10 4.49 9.51
CA TRP A 121 -11.93 3.78 8.25
C TRP A 121 -11.70 4.75 7.08
N PHE A 122 -12.46 5.84 7.03
CA PHE A 122 -12.30 6.90 6.03
C PHE A 122 -10.92 7.56 6.10
N ASP A 123 -10.44 7.92 7.29
CA ASP A 123 -9.10 8.47 7.49
C ASP A 123 -8.01 7.51 7.02
N PHE A 124 -8.12 6.24 7.42
CA PHE A 124 -7.21 5.18 6.99
C PHE A 124 -7.24 4.96 5.48
N ALA A 125 -8.44 4.93 4.89
CA ALA A 125 -8.63 4.67 3.48
C ALA A 125 -8.11 5.84 2.63
N LEU A 126 -8.34 7.08 3.07
CA LEU A 126 -7.86 8.29 2.42
C LEU A 126 -6.33 8.33 2.41
N ASP A 127 -5.68 8.10 3.56
CA ASP A 127 -4.21 8.04 3.63
C ASP A 127 -3.63 6.97 2.69
N ARG A 128 -4.21 5.77 2.67
CA ARG A 128 -3.78 4.69 1.78
C ARG A 128 -3.94 5.05 0.30
N CYS A 129 -5.08 5.61 -0.07
CA CYS A 129 -5.34 6.09 -1.43
C CYS A 129 -4.37 7.21 -1.83
N THR A 130 -4.11 8.17 -0.93
CA THR A 130 -3.17 9.27 -1.20
C THR A 130 -1.74 8.76 -1.43
N ARG A 131 -1.23 7.87 -0.57
CA ARG A 131 0.11 7.26 -0.77
C ARG A 131 0.19 6.47 -2.07
N ARG A 132 -0.88 5.75 -2.41
CA ARG A 132 -0.94 4.99 -3.66
C ARG A 132 -0.98 5.90 -4.88
N ALA A 133 -1.71 7.01 -4.81
CA ALA A 133 -1.70 8.03 -5.85
C ALA A 133 -0.30 8.63 -6.05
N MET A 134 0.45 8.89 -4.97
CA MET A 134 1.85 9.34 -5.07
C MET A 134 2.75 8.30 -5.74
N ASN A 135 2.61 7.02 -5.40
CA ASN A 135 3.33 5.94 -6.07
C ASN A 135 3.00 5.86 -7.57
N TYR A 136 1.80 6.29 -7.96
CA TYR A 136 1.38 6.44 -9.35
C TYR A 136 1.78 7.77 -10.01
N GLY A 137 2.54 8.62 -9.31
CA GLY A 137 3.06 9.89 -9.81
C GLY A 137 2.19 11.11 -9.52
N ALA A 138 1.17 11.01 -8.66
CA ALA A 138 0.44 12.19 -8.20
C ALA A 138 1.34 13.10 -7.34
N ARG A 139 1.20 14.41 -7.52
CA ARG A 139 1.71 15.42 -6.58
C ARG A 139 0.53 16.21 -6.04
N PHE A 140 0.49 16.37 -4.73
CA PHE A 140 -0.58 17.05 -4.02
C PHE A 140 -0.03 18.37 -3.50
N GLY A 141 -0.47 19.49 -4.09
CA GLY A 141 -0.03 20.83 -3.65
C GLY A 141 -0.47 21.09 -2.21
N SER A 142 -1.58 20.48 -1.80
CA SER A 142 -2.07 20.48 -0.41
C SER A 142 -1.12 19.87 0.63
N LEU A 143 -0.10 19.10 0.22
CA LEU A 143 0.88 18.46 1.10
C LEU A 143 2.28 19.08 1.04
N GLU A 144 2.51 20.03 0.13
CA GLU A 144 3.80 20.70 -0.10
C GLU A 144 3.96 22.01 0.70
N GLY A 145 3.05 22.27 1.65
CA GLY A 145 3.01 23.47 2.50
C GLY A 145 4.10 23.54 3.56
#